data_AF-A0A6J5YW67-F1
#
_entry.id   AF-A0A6J5YW67-F1
#
_cell.length_a   1.000
_cell.length_b   1.000
_cell.length_c   1.000
_cell.angle_alpha   90.00
_cell.angle_beta   90.00
_cell.angle_gamma   90.00
#
_symmetry.space_group_name_H-M   'P 1'
#
loop_
_entity.id
_entity.type
_entity.pdbx_description
1 polymer ?
#
loop_
_entity_poly.entity_id
_entity_poly.type
_entity_poly.pdbx_seq_one_letter_code
_entity_poly.pdbx_strand_id
1 'polypeptide(L)' 'MLGERRLTIGQVVLMLRRADIFMGEAAIGRRIRRAAFPAPTWFGNERYWLESVITQWAAEMRRTS' A
#
# COMPACT_ATOMS: atom_id res chain seq x y z
N MET A 1 -4.03 3.56 -23.34
CA MET A 1 -3.27 3.07 -22.17
C MET A 1 -3.86 3.74 -20.94
N LEU A 2 -4.67 3.01 -20.16
CA LEU A 2 -5.17 3.55 -18.89
C LEU A 2 -3.98 3.64 -17.94
N GLY A 3 -3.60 4.86 -17.54
CA GLY A 3 -2.46 5.08 -16.65
C GLY A 3 -2.65 4.36 -15.32
N GLU A 4 -1.58 3.80 -14.79
CA GLU A 4 -1.59 3.09 -13.52
C GLU A 4 -2.09 3.99 -12.39
N ARG A 5 -3.03 3.50 -11.59
CA ARG A 5 -3.66 4.29 -10.53
C ARG A 5 -2.68 4.51 -9.38
N ARG A 6 -2.49 5.79 -9.02
CA ARG A 6 -1.72 6.23 -7.86
C ARG A 6 -2.63 6.35 -6.64
N LEU A 7 -2.15 5.86 -5.50
CA LEU A 7 -2.86 5.83 -4.23
C LEU A 7 -2.15 6.70 -3.19
N THR A 8 -2.89 7.56 -2.51
CA THR A 8 -2.44 8.20 -1.27
C THR A 8 -2.41 7.19 -0.12
N ILE A 9 -1.72 7.51 0.98
CA ILE A 9 -1.68 6.62 2.16
C ILE A 9 -3.08 6.29 2.70
N GLY A 10 -4.01 7.24 2.69
CA GLY A 10 -5.40 7.01 3.10
C GLY A 10 -6.15 6.06 2.15
N GLN A 11 -5.89 6.16 0.84
CA GLN A 11 -6.46 5.22 -0.14
C GLN A 11 -5.89 3.81 0.02
N VAL A 12 -4.60 3.69 0.33
CA VAL A 12 -3.96 2.41 0.68
C VAL A 12 -4.63 1.80 1.90
N VAL A 13 -4.81 2.57 2.98
CA VAL A 13 -5.50 2.09 4.20
C VAL A 13 -6.91 1.59 3.88
N LEU A 14 -7.68 2.36 3.10
CA LEU A 14 -9.03 1.97 2.71
C LEU A 14 -9.04 0.68 1.87
N MET A 15 -8.10 0.55 0.94
CA MET A 15 -7.96 -0.63 0.09
C MET A 15 -7.59 -1.88 0.90
N LEU A 16 -6.63 -1.77 1.83
CA LEU A 16 -6.26 -2.86 2.73
C LEU A 16 -7.45 -3.29 3.61
N ARG A 17 -8.22 -2.32 4.12
CA ARG A 17 -9.43 -2.61 4.91
C ARG A 17 -10.49 -3.36 4.09
N ARG A 18 -10.67 -3.03 2.81
CA ARG A 18 -11.57 -3.77 1.89
C ARG A 18 -11.08 -5.19 1.61
N ALA A 19 -9.78 -5.43 1.78
CA ALA A 19 -9.16 -6.75 1.72
C ALA A 19 -9.03 -7.40 3.12
N ASP A 20 -9.81 -6.96 4.12
CA ASP A 20 -9.79 -7.49 5.49
C ASP A 20 -8.41 -7.44 6.19
N ILE A 21 -7.50 -6.61 5.67
CA ILE A 21 -6.18 -6.34 6.25
C ILE A 21 -6.29 -5.04 7.05
N PHE A 22 -6.43 -5.16 8.36
CA PHE A 22 -6.60 -4.02 9.25
C PHE A 22 -5.24 -3.39 9.60
N MET A 23 -4.86 -2.35 8.86
CA MET A 23 -3.61 -1.63 9.09
C MET A 23 -3.79 -0.12 8.93
N GLY A 24 -3.58 0.64 10.01
CA GLY A 24 -3.59 2.10 9.97
C GLY A 24 -2.28 2.70 9.44
N GLU A 25 -2.29 3.99 9.13
CA GLU A 25 -1.14 4.71 8.53
C GLU A 25 0.15 4.57 9.35
N ALA A 26 0.08 4.67 10.68
CA ALA A 26 1.24 4.52 11.55
C ALA A 26 1.83 3.10 11.49
N ALA A 27 0.99 2.07 11.34
CA ALA A 27 1.45 0.69 11.20
C ALA A 27 2.09 0.46 9.83
N ILE A 28 1.52 1.01 8.76
CA ILE A 28 2.14 1.05 7.42
C ILE A 28 3.52 1.71 7.50
N GLY A 29 3.62 2.89 8.11
CA GLY A 29 4.89 3.60 8.30
C GLY A 29 5.94 2.82 9.08
N ARG A 30 5.54 2.01 10.08
CA ARG A 30 6.45 1.10 10.78
C ARG A 30 6.90 -0.07 9.91
N ARG A 31 5.99 -0.65 9.10
CA ARG A 31 6.33 -1.78 8.23
C ARG A 31 7.21 -1.38 7.05
N ILE A 32 7.02 -0.18 6.49
CA ILE A 32 7.93 0.36 5.46
C ILE A 32 9.36 0.44 5.99
N ARG A 33 9.55 0.96 7.22
CA ARG A 33 10.86 1.01 7.89
C ARG A 33 11.49 -0.36 8.12
N ARG A 34 10.68 -1.42 8.17
CA ARG A 34 11.12 -2.82 8.33
C ARG A 34 11.18 -3.57 7.01
N ALA A 35 11.02 -2.90 5.86
CA ALA A 35 10.90 -3.52 4.54
C ALA A 35 9.78 -4.59 4.44
N ALA A 36 8.77 -4.53 5.31
CA ALA A 36 7.66 -5.47 5.40
C ALA A 36 6.35 -4.93 4.76
N PHE A 37 6.46 -3.82 4.02
CA PHE A 37 5.39 -3.20 3.25
C PHE A 37 6.01 -2.44 2.08
N PRO A 38 5.34 -2.36 0.90
CA PRO A 38 5.89 -1.66 -0.26
C PRO A 38 6.25 -0.21 0.05
N ALA A 39 7.45 0.21 -0.33
CA ALA A 39 7.86 1.60 -0.20
C ALA A 39 7.04 2.49 -1.16
N PRO A 40 6.68 3.73 -0.75
CA PRO A 40 6.04 4.66 -1.65
C PRO A 40 7.00 5.12 -2.74
N THR A 41 6.45 5.46 -3.89
CA THR A 41 7.12 6.24 -4.93
C THR A 41 6.95 7.72 -4.63
N TRP A 42 7.98 8.52 -4.92
CA TRP A 42 7.96 9.97 -4.78
C TRP A 42 7.78 10.63 -6.14
N PHE A 43 6.94 11.66 -6.21
CA PHE A 43 6.83 12.57 -7.35
C PHE A 43 6.80 14.01 -6.82
N GLY A 44 7.93 14.69 -6.93
CA GLY A 44 8.15 15.94 -6.21
C GLY A 44 8.08 15.73 -4.70
N ASN A 45 7.23 16.52 -4.03
CA ASN A 45 7.01 16.44 -2.58
C ASN A 45 5.90 15.47 -2.18
N GLU A 46 5.23 14.84 -3.15
CA GLU A 46 4.15 13.90 -2.90
C GLU A 46 4.64 12.47 -2.95
N ARG A 47 4.09 11.64 -2.06
CA ARG A 47 4.33 10.20 -2.04
C ARG A 47 3.04 9.46 -2.40
N TYR A 48 3.18 8.43 -3.22
CA TYR A 48 2.05 7.58 -3.63
C TYR A 48 2.48 6.11 -3.73
N TRP A 49 1.49 5.24 -3.78
CA TRP A 49 1.67 3.82 -4.11
C TRP A 49 0.96 3.52 -5.41
N LEU A 50 1.48 2.56 -6.15
CA LEU A 50 0.79 2.02 -7.30
C LEU A 50 -0.26 1.01 -6.81
N GLU A 51 -1.49 1.11 -7.35
CA GLU A 51 -2.57 0.20 -6.97
C GLU A 51 -2.22 -1.26 -7.23
N SER A 52 -1.52 -1.56 -8.32
CA SER A 52 -1.04 -2.90 -8.67
C SER A 52 -0.15 -3.51 -7.56
N VAL A 53 0.79 -2.72 -7.06
CA VAL A 53 1.77 -3.11 -6.03
C VAL A 53 1.06 -3.41 -4.71
N ILE A 54 0.12 -2.55 -4.30
CA ILE A 54 -0.66 -2.78 -3.08
C ILE A 54 -1.58 -3.99 -3.23
N THR A 55 -2.17 -4.18 -4.41
CA THR A 55 -3.03 -5.34 -4.71
C THR A 55 -2.25 -6.64 -4.59
N GLN A 56 -1.07 -6.71 -5.22
CA GLN A 56 -0.20 -7.86 -5.18
C GLN A 56 0.26 -8.17 -3.76
N TRP A 57 0.71 -7.15 -3.01
CA TRP A 57 1.13 -7.33 -1.62
C TRP A 57 -0.01 -7.84 -0.73
N ALA A 58 -1.22 -7.30 -0.88
CA ALA A 58 -2.38 -7.77 -0.12
C ALA A 58 -2.74 -9.23 -0.45
N ALA A 59 -2.64 -9.63 -1.72
CA ALA A 59 -2.86 -11.01 -2.15
C ALA A 59 -1.78 -11.97 -1.62
N GLU A 60 -0.54 -11.51 -1.47
CA GLU A 60 0.54 -12.29 -0.87
C GLU A 60 0.34 -12.47 0.64
N MET A 61 0.01 -11.40 1.36
CA MET A 61 -0.28 -11.46 2.80
C MET A 61 -1.37 -12.47 3.15
N ARG A 62 -2.43 -12.54 2.32
CA ARG A 62 -3.53 -13.51 2.48
C ARG A 62 -3.11 -14.95 2.21
N ARG A 63 -2.09 -15.21 1.39
CA ARG A 63 -1.56 -16.56 1.15
C ARG A 63 -0.68 -17.06 2.29
N THR A 64 -0.08 -16.15 3.05
CA THR A 64 0.85 -16.45 4.15
C THR A 64 0.20 -16.41 5.54
N SER A 65 -1.09 -16.06 5.62
CA SER A 65 -1.88 -16.02 6.88
C SER A 65 -2.74 -17.25 6.99
#